data_AF-A0A846CCY2-F1
#
_entry.id   AF-A0A846CCY2-F1
#
_cell.length_a   1.000
_cell.length_b   1.000
_cell.length_c   1.000
_cell.angle_alpha   90.00
_cell.angle_beta   90.00
_cell.angle_gamma   90.00
#
_symmetry.space_group_name_H-M   'P 1'
#
loop_
_entity.id
_entity.type
_entity.pdbx_description
1 polymer ?
#
loop_
_entity_poly.entity_id
_entity_poly.type
_entity_poly.pdbx_seq_one_letter_code
_entity_poly.pdbx_strand_id
1 'polypeptide(L)'
;MRQSVALLILMLMIVVSVAKKAITNIKTSQISEETIQVSPEITQIFEETARVSPEITQISEETAQIFEETTQVSPEITQISEETARVSPEITQISEETARVSPEITQISGNTIQISPKITQIFEESASLCRLVNDKQGLIVQKRPTPNSPTVGSVDPNQQVTLIEGYRNIRGPAGRTWVEITSPISGFVSRGFPGNENNLIECSEVAEESSGEVSSQEETPAESSSQNAPIDNLPTQTSPTSESASEIDESLCREIDSRKAPRGLAVRADATRRSEYRGKVPVNGQLTLVENYRLIPDKNGEKRKWVKISSPLRGFVSAGNLVECE
;
A
#
# COMPACT_ATOMS: atom_id res chain seq x y z
N MET A 1 -49.61 113.68 -71.69
CA MET A 1 -50.06 112.27 -71.55
C MET A 1 -48.92 111.26 -71.64
N ARG A 2 -48.11 111.20 -72.71
CA ARG A 2 -47.07 110.16 -72.88
C ARG A 2 -46.01 110.09 -71.77
N GLN A 3 -45.54 111.24 -71.28
CA GLN A 3 -44.51 111.29 -70.23
C GLN A 3 -45.02 110.84 -68.86
N SER A 4 -46.28 111.13 -68.53
CA SER A 4 -46.94 110.68 -67.30
C SER A 4 -47.15 109.16 -67.28
N VAL A 5 -47.49 108.56 -68.43
CA VAL A 5 -47.66 107.10 -68.57
C VAL A 5 -46.31 106.38 -68.41
N ALA A 6 -45.23 106.90 -69.00
CA ALA A 6 -43.89 106.33 -68.86
C ALA A 6 -43.38 106.38 -67.41
N LEU A 7 -43.63 107.48 -66.70
CA LEU A 7 -43.27 107.63 -65.29
C LEU A 7 -44.04 106.62 -64.41
N LEU A 8 -45.32 106.39 -64.71
CA LEU A 8 -46.18 105.47 -63.96
C LEU A 8 -45.79 104.00 -64.20
N ILE A 9 -45.39 103.64 -65.42
CA ILE A 9 -44.82 102.31 -65.74
C ILE A 9 -43.49 102.10 -65.01
N LEU A 10 -42.61 103.11 -65.00
CA LEU A 10 -41.32 103.03 -64.30
C LEU A 10 -41.52 102.85 -62.80
N MET A 11 -42.43 103.62 -62.20
CA MET A 11 -42.79 103.48 -60.77
C MET A 11 -43.34 102.08 -60.47
N LEU A 12 -44.21 101.54 -61.33
CA LEU A 12 -44.73 100.18 -61.19
C LEU A 12 -43.60 99.13 -61.27
N MET A 13 -42.66 99.26 -62.21
CA MET A 13 -41.53 98.35 -62.33
C MET A 13 -40.60 98.39 -61.11
N ILE A 14 -40.35 99.58 -60.56
CA ILE A 14 -39.57 99.75 -59.33
C ILE A 14 -40.28 99.05 -58.16
N VAL A 15 -41.59 99.28 -57.99
CA VAL A 15 -42.40 98.64 -56.94
C VAL A 15 -42.38 97.11 -57.08
N VAL A 16 -42.55 96.58 -58.30
CA VAL A 16 -42.48 95.14 -58.56
C VAL A 16 -41.08 94.57 -58.27
N SER A 17 -40.02 95.28 -58.63
CA SER A 17 -38.63 94.86 -58.35
C SER A 17 -38.34 94.84 -56.86
N VAL A 18 -38.80 95.86 -56.11
CA VAL A 18 -38.67 95.92 -54.66
C VAL A 18 -39.47 94.80 -53.99
N ALA A 19 -40.70 94.55 -54.45
CA ALA A 19 -41.54 93.46 -53.93
C ALA A 19 -40.91 92.08 -54.18
N LYS A 20 -40.38 91.83 -55.39
CA LYS A 20 -39.64 90.59 -55.69
C LYS A 20 -38.45 90.41 -54.78
N LYS A 21 -37.63 91.46 -54.60
CA LYS A 21 -36.45 91.43 -53.72
C LYS A 21 -36.83 91.14 -52.26
N ALA A 22 -37.90 91.75 -51.76
CA ALA A 22 -38.43 91.50 -50.43
C ALA A 22 -38.89 90.05 -50.24
N ILE A 23 -39.64 89.49 -51.20
CA ILE A 23 -40.08 88.09 -51.16
C ILE A 23 -38.90 87.12 -51.16
N THR A 24 -37.88 87.36 -51.99
CA THR A 24 -36.66 86.53 -51.97
C THR A 24 -35.94 86.60 -50.63
N ASN A 25 -35.79 87.79 -50.03
CA ASN A 25 -35.17 87.92 -48.72
C ASN A 25 -35.93 87.17 -47.62
N ILE A 26 -37.27 87.23 -47.63
CA ILE A 26 -38.10 86.49 -46.68
C ILE A 26 -37.90 84.98 -46.84
N LYS A 27 -37.92 84.46 -48.07
CA LYS A 27 -37.66 83.03 -48.33
C LYS A 27 -36.27 82.61 -47.89
N THR A 28 -35.24 83.41 -48.19
CA THR A 28 -33.87 83.13 -47.76
C THR A 28 -33.76 83.13 -46.23
N SER A 29 -34.46 84.04 -45.55
CA SER A 29 -34.49 84.08 -44.08
C SER A 29 -35.18 82.86 -43.49
N GLN A 30 -36.31 82.43 -44.06
CA GLN A 30 -37.03 81.22 -43.61
C GLN A 30 -36.18 79.96 -43.80
N ILE A 31 -35.55 79.79 -44.96
CA ILE A 31 -34.65 78.66 -45.23
C ILE A 31 -33.46 78.68 -44.27
N SER A 32 -32.90 79.85 -43.99
CA SER A 32 -31.81 80.00 -43.02
C SER A 32 -32.24 79.56 -41.62
N GLU A 33 -33.45 79.90 -41.20
CA GLU A 33 -33.98 79.56 -39.88
C GLU A 33 -34.28 78.05 -39.76
N GLU A 34 -34.87 77.44 -40.80
CA GLU A 34 -35.02 75.98 -40.89
C GLU A 34 -33.66 75.27 -40.87
N THR A 35 -32.66 75.81 -41.57
CA THR A 35 -31.30 75.23 -41.58
C THR A 35 -30.66 75.28 -40.19
N ILE A 36 -30.86 76.39 -39.45
CA ILE A 36 -30.38 76.53 -38.06
C ILE A 36 -31.08 75.53 -37.13
N GLN A 37 -32.38 75.28 -37.33
CA GLN A 37 -33.15 74.35 -36.49
C GLN A 37 -32.79 72.88 -36.73
N VAL A 38 -32.48 72.47 -37.97
CA VAL A 38 -32.18 71.07 -38.30
C VAL A 38 -30.72 70.68 -37.99
N SER A 39 -29.79 71.65 -37.98
CA SER A 39 -28.38 71.42 -37.64
C SER A 39 -28.12 70.70 -36.31
N PRO A 40 -28.77 71.06 -35.17
CA PRO A 40 -28.58 70.34 -33.91
C PRO A 40 -29.13 68.92 -33.94
N GLU A 41 -30.27 68.67 -34.62
CA GLU A 41 -30.84 67.32 -34.76
C GLU A 41 -29.89 66.39 -35.54
N ILE A 42 -29.31 66.88 -36.63
CA ILE A 42 -28.29 66.15 -37.39
C ILE A 42 -27.09 65.82 -36.49
N THR A 43 -26.63 66.78 -35.70
CA THR A 43 -25.49 66.59 -34.78
C THR A 43 -25.80 65.52 -33.72
N GLN A 44 -27.00 65.55 -33.14
CA GLN A 44 -27.46 64.56 -32.17
C GLN A 44 -27.52 63.15 -32.78
N ILE A 45 -28.04 63.01 -34.01
CA ILE A 45 -28.08 61.72 -34.71
C ILE A 45 -26.66 61.17 -34.93
N PHE A 46 -25.70 62.03 -35.31
CA PHE A 46 -24.30 61.62 -35.44
C PHE A 46 -23.70 61.16 -34.11
N GLU A 47 -23.98 61.86 -33.01
CA GLU A 47 -23.53 61.46 -31.67
C GLU A 47 -24.14 60.12 -31.23
N GLU A 48 -25.44 59.91 -31.44
CA GLU A 48 -26.11 58.64 -31.13
C GLU A 48 -25.54 57.50 -32.00
N THR A 49 -25.34 57.75 -33.29
CA THR A 49 -24.71 56.78 -34.20
C THR A 49 -23.28 56.43 -33.73
N ALA A 50 -22.52 57.44 -33.30
CA ALA A 50 -21.17 57.24 -32.78
C ALA A 50 -21.16 56.47 -31.44
N ARG A 51 -22.20 56.60 -30.60
CA ARG A 51 -22.35 55.84 -29.35
C ARG A 51 -22.78 54.39 -29.57
N VAL A 52 -23.62 54.11 -30.56
CA VAL A 52 -24.12 52.75 -30.84
C VAL A 52 -23.06 51.88 -31.53
N SER A 53 -22.18 52.47 -32.34
CA SER A 53 -21.12 51.73 -33.04
C SER A 53 -20.20 50.87 -32.12
N PRO A 54 -19.67 51.37 -30.99
CA PRO A 54 -18.87 50.55 -30.09
C PRO A 54 -19.69 49.46 -29.38
N GLU A 55 -20.97 49.69 -29.05
CA GLU A 55 -21.84 48.67 -28.46
C GLU A 55 -22.05 47.50 -29.42
N ILE A 56 -22.28 47.77 -30.71
CA ILE A 56 -22.39 46.73 -31.75
C ILE A 56 -21.09 45.92 -31.85
N THR A 57 -19.95 46.60 -31.75
CA THR A 57 -18.63 45.93 -31.81
C THR A 57 -18.43 45.02 -30.60
N GLN A 58 -18.77 45.49 -29.40
CA GLN A 58 -18.69 44.69 -28.17
C GLN A 58 -19.59 43.46 -28.22
N ILE A 59 -20.85 43.61 -28.65
CA ILE A 59 -21.78 42.49 -28.80
C ILE A 59 -21.24 41.46 -29.79
N SER A 60 -20.61 41.91 -30.89
CA SER A 60 -19.98 41.01 -31.86
C SER A 60 -18.81 40.23 -31.25
N GLU A 61 -17.99 40.85 -30.40
CA GLU A 61 -16.88 40.20 -29.72
C GLU A 61 -17.37 39.18 -28.67
N GLU A 62 -18.35 39.55 -27.84
CA GLU A 62 -18.96 38.64 -26.87
C GLU A 62 -19.61 37.43 -27.55
N THR A 63 -20.29 37.64 -28.69
CA THR A 63 -20.88 36.55 -29.48
C THR A 63 -19.81 35.61 -30.03
N ALA A 64 -18.67 36.15 -30.47
CA ALA A 64 -17.55 35.33 -30.95
C ALA A 64 -16.92 34.50 -29.82
N GLN A 65 -16.75 35.07 -28.62
CA GLN A 65 -16.23 34.36 -27.45
C GLN A 65 -17.15 33.22 -27.02
N ILE A 66 -18.46 33.46 -26.93
CA ILE A 66 -19.45 32.43 -26.60
C ILE A 66 -19.40 31.27 -27.61
N PHE A 67 -19.25 31.59 -28.90
CA PHE A 67 -19.14 30.57 -29.94
C PHE A 67 -17.87 29.71 -29.79
N GLU A 68 -16.75 30.35 -29.44
CA GLU A 68 -15.49 29.65 -29.19
C GLU A 68 -15.59 28.73 -27.97
N GLU A 69 -16.12 29.21 -26.84
CA GLU A 69 -16.37 28.40 -25.64
C GLU A 69 -17.30 27.21 -25.95
N THR A 70 -18.41 27.46 -26.66
CA THR A 70 -19.36 26.41 -27.05
C THR A 70 -18.68 25.34 -27.93
N THR A 71 -17.78 25.75 -28.80
CA THR A 71 -17.02 24.83 -29.66
C THR A 71 -16.03 23.98 -28.85
N GLN A 72 -15.46 24.53 -27.77
CA GLN A 72 -14.53 23.81 -26.88
C GLN A 72 -15.23 22.81 -25.96
N VAL A 73 -16.51 23.00 -25.61
CA VAL A 73 -17.23 22.05 -24.74
C VAL A 73 -17.48 20.70 -25.43
N SER A 74 -17.69 20.69 -26.75
CA SER A 74 -17.97 19.45 -27.49
C SER A 74 -16.85 18.39 -27.42
N PRO A 75 -15.56 18.71 -27.61
CA PRO A 75 -14.49 17.73 -27.45
C PRO A 75 -14.32 17.25 -26.01
N GLU A 76 -14.55 18.10 -25.00
CA GLU A 76 -14.49 17.67 -23.59
C GLU A 76 -15.55 16.61 -23.27
N ILE A 77 -16.80 16.82 -23.71
CA ILE A 77 -17.87 15.83 -23.56
C ILE A 77 -17.49 14.50 -24.24
N THR A 78 -16.86 14.58 -25.41
CA THR A 78 -16.42 13.39 -26.15
C THR A 78 -15.32 12.65 -25.38
N GLN A 79 -14.32 13.36 -24.85
CA GLN A 79 -13.25 12.76 -24.04
C GLN A 79 -13.80 12.08 -22.78
N ILE A 80 -14.69 12.75 -22.04
CA ILE A 80 -15.32 12.17 -20.85
C ILE A 80 -16.10 10.89 -21.20
N SER A 81 -16.81 10.88 -22.33
CA SER A 81 -17.53 9.70 -22.81
C SER A 81 -16.57 8.55 -23.15
N GLU A 82 -15.42 8.84 -23.77
CA GLU A 82 -14.40 7.83 -24.07
C GLU A 82 -13.76 7.25 -22.81
N GLU A 83 -13.39 8.09 -21.85
CA GLU A 83 -12.86 7.63 -20.56
C GLU A 83 -13.86 6.75 -19.83
N THR A 84 -15.13 7.16 -19.79
CA THR A 84 -16.21 6.36 -19.19
C THR A 84 -16.34 5.00 -19.88
N ALA A 85 -16.24 4.96 -21.21
CA ALA A 85 -16.29 3.71 -21.97
C ALA A 85 -15.07 2.80 -21.72
N ARG A 86 -13.88 3.38 -21.43
CA ARG A 86 -12.66 2.62 -21.09
C ARG A 86 -12.69 2.04 -19.68
N VAL A 87 -13.30 2.72 -18.71
CA VAL A 87 -13.39 2.24 -17.32
C VAL A 87 -14.32 1.04 -17.16
N SER A 88 -15.40 0.96 -17.96
CA SER A 88 -16.37 -0.14 -17.87
C SER A 88 -15.79 -1.56 -18.06
N PRO A 89 -14.93 -1.85 -19.06
CA PRO A 89 -14.31 -3.15 -19.20
C PRO A 89 -13.29 -3.46 -18.09
N GLU A 90 -12.58 -2.45 -17.57
CA GLU A 90 -11.66 -2.65 -16.43
C GLU A 90 -12.41 -3.13 -15.17
N ILE A 91 -13.56 -2.52 -14.86
CA ILE A 91 -14.42 -2.96 -13.74
C ILE A 91 -14.87 -4.41 -13.95
N THR A 92 -15.18 -4.79 -15.19
CA THR A 92 -15.62 -6.15 -15.52
C THR A 92 -14.47 -7.15 -15.34
N GLN A 93 -13.26 -6.81 -15.79
CA GLN A 93 -12.07 -7.66 -15.61
C GLN A 93 -11.74 -7.87 -14.12
N ILE A 94 -11.77 -6.81 -13.31
CA ILE A 94 -11.54 -6.90 -11.86
C ILE A 94 -12.58 -7.83 -11.19
N SER A 95 -13.85 -7.73 -11.62
CA SER A 95 -14.93 -8.59 -11.13
C SER A 95 -14.68 -10.06 -11.49
N GLU A 96 -14.25 -10.35 -12.72
CA GLU A 96 -13.90 -11.71 -13.15
C GLU A 96 -12.71 -12.28 -12.38
N GLU A 97 -11.64 -11.50 -12.19
CA GLU A 97 -10.49 -11.93 -11.39
C GLU A 97 -10.88 -12.22 -9.95
N THR A 98 -11.71 -11.36 -9.35
CA THR A 98 -12.25 -11.59 -8.00
C THR A 98 -13.05 -12.89 -7.93
N ALA A 99 -13.88 -13.17 -8.94
CA ALA A 99 -14.64 -14.40 -9.02
C ALA A 99 -13.75 -15.65 -9.20
N ARG A 100 -12.62 -15.55 -9.90
CA ARG A 100 -11.64 -16.64 -10.08
C ARG A 100 -10.85 -16.95 -8.80
N VAL A 101 -10.50 -15.94 -8.01
CA VAL A 101 -9.71 -16.12 -6.77
C VAL A 101 -10.54 -16.70 -5.62
N SER A 102 -11.85 -16.41 -5.56
CA SER A 102 -12.75 -16.89 -4.51
C SER A 102 -12.75 -18.42 -4.29
N PRO A 103 -12.87 -19.28 -5.33
CA PRO A 103 -12.79 -20.74 -5.16
C PRO A 103 -11.41 -21.22 -4.71
N GLU A 104 -10.33 -20.57 -5.12
CA GLU A 104 -8.96 -20.94 -4.68
C GLU A 104 -8.79 -20.72 -3.18
N ILE A 105 -9.26 -19.58 -2.65
CA ILE A 105 -9.28 -19.31 -1.20
C ILE A 105 -10.06 -20.39 -0.46
N THR A 106 -11.22 -20.78 -0.98
CA THR A 106 -12.06 -21.82 -0.40
C THR A 106 -11.35 -23.17 -0.38
N GLN A 107 -10.66 -23.53 -1.46
CA GLN A 107 -9.89 -24.77 -1.55
C GLN A 107 -8.71 -24.79 -0.56
N ILE A 108 -7.96 -23.69 -0.45
CA ILE A 108 -6.85 -23.57 0.51
C ILE A 108 -7.35 -23.71 1.95
N SER A 109 -8.49 -23.06 2.27
CA SER A 109 -9.13 -23.18 3.58
C SER A 109 -9.52 -24.63 3.88
N GLY A 110 -10.16 -25.31 2.92
CA GLY A 110 -10.50 -26.72 3.03
C GLY A 110 -9.28 -27.61 3.25
N ASN A 111 -8.20 -27.41 2.50
CA ASN A 111 -6.94 -28.14 2.68
C ASN A 111 -6.32 -27.90 4.06
N THR A 112 -6.37 -26.66 4.55
CA THR A 112 -5.87 -26.30 5.88
C THR A 112 -6.63 -27.05 6.97
N ILE A 113 -7.97 -27.11 6.88
CA ILE A 113 -8.82 -27.86 7.81
C ILE A 113 -8.45 -29.36 7.80
N GLN A 114 -8.12 -29.93 6.64
CA GLN A 114 -7.75 -31.34 6.52
C GLN A 114 -6.33 -31.67 7.01
N ILE A 115 -5.40 -30.72 6.92
CA ILE A 115 -4.00 -30.92 7.33
C ILE A 115 -3.83 -30.76 8.84
N SER A 116 -4.54 -29.83 9.47
CA SER A 116 -4.47 -29.59 10.91
C SER A 116 -4.58 -30.86 11.78
N PRO A 117 -5.60 -31.73 11.63
CA PRO A 117 -5.71 -32.94 12.43
C PRO A 117 -4.57 -33.95 12.15
N LYS A 118 -4.07 -34.01 10.92
CA LYS A 118 -2.93 -34.87 10.57
C LYS A 118 -1.65 -34.40 11.26
N ILE A 119 -1.43 -33.09 11.34
CA ILE A 119 -0.30 -32.52 12.07
C ILE A 119 -0.41 -32.90 13.55
N THR A 120 -1.60 -32.71 14.16
CA THR A 120 -1.84 -33.12 15.56
C THR A 120 -1.55 -34.60 15.76
N GLN A 121 -2.04 -35.47 14.87
CA GLN A 121 -1.77 -36.90 14.94
C GLN A 121 -0.27 -37.22 14.89
N ILE A 122 0.49 -36.59 13.98
CA ILE A 122 1.95 -36.77 13.89
C ILE A 122 2.64 -36.30 15.18
N PHE A 123 2.19 -35.19 15.78
CA PHE A 123 2.71 -34.72 17.06
C PHE A 123 2.43 -35.74 18.18
N GLU A 124 1.21 -36.25 18.29
CA GLU A 124 0.82 -37.26 19.27
C GLU A 124 1.62 -38.56 19.09
N GLU A 125 1.76 -39.04 17.85
CA GLU A 125 2.57 -40.21 17.52
C GLU A 125 4.04 -39.98 17.93
N SER A 126 4.62 -38.83 17.57
CA SER A 126 6.00 -38.50 17.93
C SER A 126 6.22 -38.38 19.44
N ALA A 127 5.26 -37.81 20.16
CA ALA A 127 5.28 -37.70 21.62
C ALA A 127 5.18 -39.08 22.27
N SER A 128 4.32 -39.96 21.74
CA SER A 128 4.13 -41.33 22.27
C SER A 128 5.40 -42.19 22.19
N LEU A 129 6.30 -41.91 21.23
CA LEU A 129 7.57 -42.62 21.03
C LEU A 129 8.74 -41.98 21.80
N CYS A 130 8.55 -40.82 22.41
CA CYS A 130 9.59 -40.09 23.12
C CYS A 130 9.84 -40.68 24.52
N ARG A 131 11.09 -41.01 24.85
CA ARG A 131 11.48 -41.37 26.22
C ARG A 131 12.70 -40.57 26.69
N LEU A 132 12.79 -40.35 28.00
CA LEU A 132 13.96 -39.78 28.66
C LEU A 132 14.72 -40.86 29.40
N VAL A 133 16.05 -40.83 29.33
CA VAL A 133 16.91 -41.72 30.11
C VAL A 133 16.91 -41.28 31.58
N ASN A 134 16.36 -42.14 32.44
CA ASN A 134 16.22 -41.90 33.89
C ASN A 134 17.32 -42.61 34.71
N ASP A 135 18.27 -43.29 34.06
CA ASP A 135 19.43 -43.86 34.73
C ASP A 135 20.52 -42.79 34.90
N LYS A 136 21.02 -42.62 36.14
CA LYS A 136 22.06 -41.62 36.48
C LYS A 136 23.40 -41.88 35.79
N GLN A 137 23.64 -43.08 35.27
CA GLN A 137 24.85 -43.46 34.55
C GLN A 137 24.63 -43.50 33.03
N GLY A 138 23.41 -43.26 32.56
CA GLY A 138 23.04 -43.47 31.17
C GLY A 138 22.77 -44.96 30.88
N LEU A 139 22.50 -45.27 29.61
CA LEU A 139 22.23 -46.63 29.16
C LEU A 139 23.16 -47.04 28.02
N ILE A 140 23.56 -48.30 28.03
CA ILE A 140 24.30 -48.90 26.93
C ILE A 140 23.33 -49.37 25.85
N VAL A 141 23.59 -48.97 24.60
CA VAL A 141 22.84 -49.40 23.42
C VAL A 141 23.51 -50.64 22.84
N GLN A 142 22.75 -51.73 22.73
CA GLN A 142 23.20 -53.04 22.32
C GLN A 142 22.68 -53.40 20.92
N LYS A 143 23.45 -54.17 20.14
CA LYS A 143 23.01 -54.67 18.82
C LYS A 143 21.84 -55.66 18.89
N ARG A 144 21.63 -56.33 20.03
CA ARG A 144 20.57 -57.32 20.30
C ARG A 144 20.06 -57.14 21.74
N PRO A 145 18.82 -57.54 22.06
CA PRO A 145 18.21 -57.38 23.39
C PRO A 145 18.76 -58.37 24.43
N THR A 146 20.07 -58.31 24.70
CA THR A 146 20.78 -59.14 25.66
C THR A 146 22.01 -58.39 26.18
N PRO A 147 22.36 -58.52 27.48
CA PRO A 147 23.51 -57.80 28.05
C PRO A 147 24.85 -58.22 27.43
N ASN A 148 24.93 -59.42 26.84
CA ASN A 148 26.15 -59.96 26.23
C ASN A 148 26.27 -59.64 24.73
N SER A 149 25.39 -58.79 24.20
CA SER A 149 25.47 -58.36 22.80
C SER A 149 26.62 -57.36 22.61
N PRO A 150 27.20 -57.25 21.40
CA PRO A 150 28.06 -56.12 21.05
C PRO A 150 27.36 -54.79 21.31
N THR A 151 28.11 -53.87 21.90
CA THR A 151 27.70 -52.48 22.13
C THR A 151 27.81 -51.67 20.85
N VAL A 152 26.75 -50.94 20.53
CA VAL A 152 26.69 -50.01 19.39
C VAL A 152 26.86 -48.56 19.84
N GLY A 153 26.68 -48.26 21.12
CA GLY A 153 26.94 -46.95 21.71
C GLY A 153 26.36 -46.83 23.11
N SER A 154 26.22 -45.59 23.58
CA SER A 154 25.57 -45.24 24.85
C SER A 154 24.64 -44.04 24.67
N VAL A 155 23.68 -43.91 25.56
CA VAL A 155 22.85 -42.73 25.73
C VAL A 155 23.02 -42.20 27.15
N ASP A 156 23.17 -40.89 27.29
CA ASP A 156 23.51 -40.22 28.53
C ASP A 156 22.30 -40.03 29.45
N PRO A 157 22.50 -39.76 30.76
CA PRO A 157 21.43 -39.37 31.66
C PRO A 157 20.64 -38.17 31.11
N ASN A 158 19.32 -38.18 31.28
CA ASN A 158 18.40 -37.15 30.77
C ASN A 158 18.46 -36.96 29.24
N GLN A 159 19.05 -37.90 28.50
CA GLN A 159 19.02 -37.84 27.05
C GLN A 159 17.67 -38.34 26.54
N GLN A 160 17.11 -37.61 25.58
CA GLN A 160 15.93 -38.05 24.85
C GLN A 160 16.30 -39.18 23.89
N VAL A 161 15.50 -40.24 23.90
CA VAL A 161 15.56 -41.33 22.94
C VAL A 161 14.21 -41.51 22.27
N THR A 162 14.21 -41.98 21.03
CA THR A 162 13.00 -42.29 20.27
C THR A 162 12.86 -43.80 20.18
N LEU A 163 11.73 -44.33 20.63
CA LEU A 163 11.40 -45.75 20.46
C LEU A 163 11.01 -46.03 19.02
N ILE A 164 11.15 -47.29 18.59
CA ILE A 164 10.59 -47.73 17.31
C ILE A 164 9.05 -47.65 17.33
N GLU A 165 8.44 -47.36 16.19
CA GLU A 165 6.98 -47.36 16.06
C GLU A 165 6.39 -48.73 16.45
N GLY A 166 5.30 -48.72 17.23
CA GLY A 166 4.69 -49.95 17.73
C GLY A 166 5.60 -50.76 18.66
N TYR A 167 6.51 -50.09 19.38
CA TYR A 167 7.45 -50.75 20.28
C TYR A 167 6.75 -51.73 21.22
N ARG A 168 7.47 -52.80 21.57
CA ARG A 168 7.03 -53.77 22.57
C ARG A 168 8.15 -54.06 23.55
N ASN A 169 7.77 -54.41 24.77
CA ASN A 169 8.71 -54.87 25.78
C ASN A 169 9.20 -56.28 25.41
N ILE A 170 10.51 -56.42 25.16
CA ILE A 170 11.16 -57.69 24.84
C ILE A 170 11.74 -58.27 26.14
N ARG A 171 11.31 -59.48 26.52
CA ARG A 171 11.91 -60.20 27.64
C ARG A 171 13.23 -60.82 27.17
N GLY A 172 14.34 -60.31 27.71
CA GLY A 172 15.69 -60.76 27.37
C GLY A 172 16.28 -61.71 28.42
N PRO A 173 17.46 -62.28 28.13
CA PRO A 173 18.23 -63.07 29.10
C PRO A 173 18.55 -62.29 30.38
N ALA A 174 18.83 -63.01 31.48
CA ALA A 174 19.08 -62.43 32.80
C ALA A 174 17.90 -61.62 33.39
N GLY A 175 16.68 -61.90 32.91
CA GLY A 175 15.45 -61.32 33.44
C GLY A 175 15.16 -59.89 32.99
N ARG A 176 16.00 -59.25 32.16
CA ARG A 176 15.82 -57.83 31.79
C ARG A 176 14.72 -57.61 30.76
N THR A 177 14.10 -56.43 30.83
CA THR A 177 13.20 -55.92 29.79
C THR A 177 13.95 -55.00 28.84
N TRP A 178 13.83 -55.25 27.55
CA TRP A 178 14.50 -54.49 26.50
C TRP A 178 13.49 -53.79 25.60
N VAL A 179 13.90 -52.67 25.04
CA VAL A 179 13.18 -51.95 24.00
C VAL A 179 14.15 -51.48 22.92
N GLU A 180 13.65 -51.36 21.71
CA GLU A 180 14.41 -50.82 20.58
C GLU A 180 14.21 -49.30 20.49
N ILE A 181 15.32 -48.60 20.35
CA ILE A 181 15.38 -47.17 20.05
C ILE A 181 15.90 -46.95 18.63
N THR A 182 15.48 -45.87 17.99
CA THR A 182 15.85 -45.47 16.63
C THR A 182 16.71 -44.20 16.61
N SER A 183 16.66 -43.40 17.68
CA SER A 183 17.40 -42.14 17.84
C SER A 183 17.86 -41.97 19.30
N PRO A 184 19.05 -41.41 19.55
CA PRO A 184 20.05 -40.93 18.59
C PRO A 184 20.87 -42.05 17.92
N ILE A 185 20.85 -43.24 18.51
CA ILE A 185 21.58 -44.43 18.04
C ILE A 185 20.57 -45.56 17.96
N SER A 186 20.48 -46.22 16.80
CA SER A 186 19.58 -47.37 16.65
C SER A 186 20.14 -48.60 17.36
N GLY A 187 19.30 -49.27 18.16
CA GLY A 187 19.66 -50.50 18.87
C GLY A 187 18.76 -50.74 20.08
N PHE A 188 19.17 -51.65 20.96
CA PHE A 188 18.38 -52.09 22.11
C PHE A 188 18.93 -51.56 23.42
N VAL A 189 18.05 -50.98 24.25
CA VAL A 189 18.39 -50.52 25.61
C VAL A 189 17.56 -51.28 26.65
N SER A 190 18.13 -51.44 27.84
CA SER A 190 17.46 -52.10 28.97
C SER A 190 16.53 -51.11 29.68
N ARG A 191 15.23 -51.37 29.67
CA ARG A 191 14.23 -50.60 30.46
C ARG A 191 14.30 -50.90 31.96
N GLY A 192 14.90 -52.02 32.34
CA GLY A 192 15.02 -52.43 33.74
C GLY A 192 14.70 -53.91 33.91
N PHE A 193 14.19 -54.26 35.09
CA PHE A 193 13.73 -55.61 35.42
C PHE A 193 12.19 -55.67 35.45
N PRO A 194 11.58 -56.86 35.38
CA PRO A 194 10.12 -57.03 35.40
C PRO A 194 9.55 -56.45 36.69
N GLY A 195 8.65 -55.46 36.58
CA GLY A 195 8.08 -54.76 37.73
C GLY A 195 8.88 -53.56 38.22
N ASN A 196 10.01 -53.25 37.57
CA ASN A 196 10.82 -52.05 37.79
C ASN A 196 11.48 -51.60 36.47
N GLU A 197 10.65 -51.26 35.48
CA GLU A 197 11.06 -50.81 34.15
C GLU A 197 11.20 -49.28 34.02
N ASN A 198 11.89 -48.65 34.98
CA ASN A 198 11.95 -47.20 35.14
C ASN A 198 13.19 -46.52 34.53
N ASN A 199 14.05 -47.24 33.80
CA ASN A 199 15.23 -46.64 33.17
C ASN A 199 14.89 -45.67 32.03
N LEU A 200 13.68 -45.78 31.48
CA LEU A 200 13.12 -44.90 30.46
C LEU A 200 11.74 -44.43 30.92
N ILE A 201 11.57 -43.12 31.04
CA ILE A 201 10.31 -42.45 31.41
C ILE A 201 9.75 -41.67 30.22
N GLU A 202 8.48 -41.32 30.23
CA GLU A 202 7.90 -40.53 29.14
C GLU A 202 8.45 -39.11 29.18
N CYS A 203 8.73 -38.52 28.02
CA CYS A 203 9.24 -37.15 27.97
C CYS A 203 8.27 -36.12 28.58
N SER A 204 6.97 -36.43 28.55
CA SER A 204 5.89 -35.63 29.14
C SER A 204 5.82 -35.70 30.67
N GLU A 205 6.32 -36.76 31.30
CA GLU A 205 6.24 -36.98 32.76
C GLU A 205 7.23 -36.09 33.56
N VAL A 206 8.14 -35.38 32.89
CA VAL A 206 9.19 -34.56 33.53
C VAL A 206 8.79 -33.07 33.65
N ALA A 207 7.59 -32.71 33.21
CA ALA A 207 7.08 -31.34 33.25
C ALA A 207 6.51 -30.92 34.62
N GLU A 208 6.18 -31.86 35.51
CA GLU A 208 5.41 -31.55 36.74
C GLU A 208 6.25 -31.34 38.02
N GLU A 209 7.56 -31.59 38.01
CA GLU A 209 8.38 -31.43 39.23
C GLU A 209 9.01 -30.03 39.41
N SER A 210 8.62 -29.01 38.62
CA SER A 210 9.15 -27.64 38.79
C SER A 210 8.12 -26.52 38.99
N SER A 211 6.82 -26.83 39.06
CA SER A 211 5.79 -25.81 39.36
C SER A 211 5.18 -26.04 40.75
N GLY A 212 5.88 -25.55 41.77
CA GLY A 212 5.31 -25.36 43.10
C GLY A 212 4.24 -24.26 43.09
N GLU A 213 3.06 -24.64 43.56
CA GLU A 213 2.02 -23.85 44.24
C GLU A 213 1.91 -22.35 43.92
N VAL A 214 0.86 -21.97 43.18
CA VAL A 214 -0.01 -20.85 43.61
C VAL A 214 -1.47 -21.23 43.35
N SER A 215 -2.20 -21.25 44.46
CA SER A 215 -3.64 -21.46 44.60
C SER A 215 -4.47 -20.55 43.69
N SER A 216 -5.49 -21.14 43.06
CA SER A 216 -6.58 -20.44 42.41
C SER A 216 -7.50 -19.81 43.46
N GLN A 217 -7.82 -18.51 43.32
CA GLN A 217 -9.12 -17.98 43.73
C GLN A 217 -9.60 -16.98 42.68
N GLU A 218 -10.82 -17.23 42.22
CA GLU A 218 -11.68 -16.37 41.42
C GLU A 218 -11.99 -15.06 42.16
N GLU A 219 -11.96 -13.93 41.46
CA GLU A 219 -12.97 -12.89 41.68
C GLU A 219 -13.42 -12.29 40.34
N THR A 220 -14.73 -12.22 40.21
CA THR A 220 -15.55 -11.73 39.09
C THR A 220 -15.51 -10.20 38.94
N PRO A 221 -16.03 -9.63 37.83
CA PRO A 221 -15.69 -8.30 37.34
C PRO A 221 -16.62 -7.20 37.87
N ALA A 222 -16.07 -5.99 38.02
CA ALA A 222 -16.83 -4.78 38.27
C ALA A 222 -16.60 -3.72 37.17
N GLU A 223 -17.71 -3.23 36.63
CA GLU A 223 -17.88 -2.06 35.78
C GLU A 223 -17.24 -0.79 36.36
N SER A 224 -16.75 0.12 35.50
CA SER A 224 -17.51 1.34 35.14
C SER A 224 -16.65 2.42 34.46
N SER A 225 -17.24 2.94 33.39
CA SER A 225 -17.24 4.32 32.88
C SER A 225 -15.94 5.14 32.79
N SER A 226 -15.63 5.45 31.53
CA SER A 226 -15.59 6.80 30.96
C SER A 226 -14.85 7.91 31.71
N GLN A 227 -13.79 8.42 31.07
CA GLN A 227 -13.55 9.87 31.01
C GLN A 227 -12.74 10.24 29.75
N ASN A 228 -13.28 11.22 29.05
CA ASN A 228 -12.78 11.85 27.84
C ASN A 228 -11.66 12.86 28.13
N ALA A 229 -10.92 13.16 27.05
CA ALA A 229 -10.12 14.36 26.74
C ALA A 229 -8.63 14.34 27.16
N PRO A 230 -7.76 15.18 26.54
CA PRO A 230 -7.92 16.02 25.34
C PRO A 230 -6.82 15.83 24.28
N ILE A 231 -7.11 16.28 23.05
CA ILE A 231 -6.12 16.62 22.02
C ILE A 231 -5.35 17.87 22.51
N ASP A 232 -4.02 17.79 22.57
CA ASP A 232 -3.17 18.98 22.52
C ASP A 232 -1.77 18.67 21.95
N ASN A 233 -1.52 19.29 20.80
CA ASN A 233 -0.32 20.02 20.40
C ASN A 233 1.08 19.43 20.70
N LEU A 234 1.78 19.07 19.62
CA LEU A 234 3.25 19.02 19.58
C LEU A 234 3.74 19.90 18.40
N PRO A 235 4.78 20.73 18.58
CA PRO A 235 4.91 22.00 17.88
C PRO A 235 5.54 21.90 16.49
N THR A 236 5.16 22.88 15.68
CA THR A 236 5.87 23.40 14.51
C THR A 236 7.33 23.70 14.83
N GLN A 237 8.25 23.10 14.07
CA GLN A 237 9.49 23.78 13.72
C GLN A 237 9.69 23.73 12.21
N THR A 238 9.77 24.94 11.69
CA THR A 238 10.04 25.39 10.35
C THR A 238 11.40 24.89 9.84
N SER A 239 11.42 24.41 8.60
CA SER A 239 12.60 24.20 7.74
C SER A 239 13.43 25.49 7.58
N PRO A 240 14.66 25.52 7.02
CA PRO A 240 14.99 25.05 5.66
C PRO A 240 16.36 24.32 5.60
N THR A 241 16.74 23.60 4.54
CA THR A 241 17.20 24.17 3.28
C THR A 241 17.51 23.03 2.32
N SER A 242 17.13 23.26 1.06
CA SER A 242 17.46 22.52 -0.14
C SER A 242 18.95 22.21 -0.27
N GLU A 243 19.28 20.93 -0.47
CA GLU A 243 20.44 20.55 -1.27
C GLU A 243 20.01 19.45 -2.22
N SER A 244 20.13 19.76 -3.51
CA SER A 244 19.97 18.84 -4.61
C SER A 244 21.04 17.75 -4.52
N ALA A 245 20.61 16.51 -4.38
CA ALA A 245 21.44 15.35 -4.66
C ALA A 245 20.64 14.37 -5.50
N SER A 246 20.92 14.43 -6.81
CA SER A 246 20.92 13.33 -7.78
C SER A 246 19.93 12.19 -7.54
N GLU A 247 18.98 12.08 -8.48
CA GLU A 247 18.32 10.83 -8.86
C GLU A 247 19.31 9.66 -8.81
N ILE A 248 19.12 8.78 -7.82
CA ILE A 248 19.54 7.40 -7.94
C ILE A 248 18.22 6.64 -7.96
N ASP A 249 17.76 6.26 -9.15
CA ASP A 249 16.79 5.18 -9.31
C ASP A 249 17.49 3.86 -8.95
N GLU A 250 17.94 3.75 -7.69
CA GLU A 250 18.40 2.50 -7.11
C GLU A 250 17.13 1.79 -6.69
N SER A 251 16.61 0.95 -7.58
CA SER A 251 15.53 0.03 -7.28
C SER A 251 15.75 -0.55 -5.88
N LEU A 252 14.82 -0.29 -4.96
CA LEU A 252 14.90 -0.79 -3.58
C LEU A 252 14.64 -2.30 -3.51
N CYS A 253 14.31 -2.93 -4.65
CA CYS A 253 14.10 -4.35 -4.77
C CYS A 253 15.43 -5.11 -4.68
N ARG A 254 15.47 -6.16 -3.86
CA ARG A 254 16.54 -7.15 -3.88
C ARG A 254 15.96 -8.55 -3.92
N GLU A 255 16.70 -9.45 -4.53
CA GLU A 255 16.43 -10.88 -4.48
C GLU A 255 17.52 -11.60 -3.67
N ILE A 256 17.17 -12.73 -3.06
CA ILE A 256 18.12 -13.60 -2.39
C ILE A 256 18.97 -14.37 -3.41
N ASP A 257 20.30 -14.22 -3.33
CA ASP A 257 21.24 -15.08 -4.06
C ASP A 257 21.13 -16.52 -3.54
N SER A 258 20.39 -17.35 -4.27
CA SER A 258 20.09 -18.74 -3.92
C SER A 258 21.34 -19.60 -3.74
N ARG A 259 22.48 -19.22 -4.34
CA ARG A 259 23.76 -19.91 -4.16
C ARG A 259 24.38 -19.62 -2.79
N LYS A 260 24.19 -18.41 -2.27
CA LYS A 260 24.73 -17.98 -0.96
C LYS A 260 23.79 -18.32 0.19
N ALA A 261 22.48 -18.29 -0.05
CA ALA A 261 21.44 -18.59 0.92
C ALA A 261 20.42 -19.61 0.38
N PRO A 262 20.82 -20.89 0.17
CA PRO A 262 19.96 -21.92 -0.41
C PRO A 262 18.76 -22.30 0.46
N ARG A 263 18.78 -21.88 1.73
CA ARG A 263 17.68 -22.08 2.67
C ARG A 263 16.90 -20.78 2.91
N GLY A 264 17.14 -19.68 2.21
CA GLY A 264 16.55 -18.36 2.48
C GLY A 264 17.26 -17.59 3.62
N LEU A 265 16.75 -16.41 3.95
CA LEU A 265 17.37 -15.47 4.90
C LEU A 265 16.51 -15.22 6.14
N ALA A 266 17.14 -15.30 7.31
CA ALA A 266 16.52 -14.90 8.57
C ALA A 266 16.41 -13.38 8.65
N VAL A 267 15.23 -12.89 9.03
CA VAL A 267 14.95 -11.50 9.38
C VAL A 267 15.11 -11.34 10.89
N ARG A 268 15.89 -10.34 11.28
CA ARG A 268 16.29 -10.09 12.67
C ARG A 268 15.78 -8.72 13.13
N ALA A 269 15.52 -8.58 14.42
CA ALA A 269 15.10 -7.29 14.99
C ALA A 269 16.20 -6.22 14.96
N ASP A 270 17.47 -6.62 14.86
CA ASP A 270 18.63 -5.73 14.86
C ASP A 270 19.75 -6.26 13.96
N ALA A 271 20.80 -5.46 13.74
CA ALA A 271 21.97 -5.80 12.92
C ALA A 271 22.94 -6.76 13.63
N THR A 272 22.41 -7.91 14.08
CA THR A 272 23.17 -9.00 14.68
C THR A 272 22.37 -10.30 14.61
N ARG A 273 23.07 -11.42 14.43
CA ARG A 273 22.41 -12.74 14.38
C ARG A 273 21.87 -13.19 15.74
N ARG A 274 22.31 -12.54 16.83
CA ARG A 274 21.86 -12.81 18.22
C ARG A 274 20.57 -12.09 18.60
N SER A 275 20.12 -11.10 17.82
CA SER A 275 18.86 -10.43 18.13
C SER A 275 17.68 -11.36 17.86
N GLU A 276 16.53 -10.97 18.41
CA GLU A 276 15.25 -11.62 18.20
C GLU A 276 15.04 -11.98 16.72
N TYR A 277 14.62 -13.22 16.49
CA TYR A 277 14.24 -13.73 15.20
C TYR A 277 12.83 -13.27 14.88
N ARG A 278 12.67 -12.48 13.81
CA ARG A 278 11.37 -11.95 13.40
C ARG A 278 10.67 -12.84 12.40
N GLY A 279 11.43 -13.64 11.65
CA GLY A 279 10.91 -14.49 10.60
C GLY A 279 11.97 -14.77 9.55
N LYS A 280 11.53 -15.20 8.37
CA LYS A 280 12.44 -15.61 7.29
C LYS A 280 11.84 -15.30 5.93
N VAL A 281 12.69 -14.81 5.04
CA VAL A 281 12.40 -14.70 3.61
C VAL A 281 12.86 -16.01 2.95
N PRO A 282 11.97 -16.74 2.24
CA PRO A 282 12.32 -18.00 1.58
C PRO A 282 13.33 -17.77 0.44
N VAL A 283 14.05 -18.81 0.03
CA VAL A 283 14.95 -18.77 -1.13
C VAL A 283 14.17 -18.31 -2.39
N ASN A 284 14.83 -17.53 -3.27
CA ASN A 284 14.20 -16.82 -4.41
C ASN A 284 13.13 -15.80 -4.02
N GLY A 285 12.99 -15.48 -2.73
CA GLY A 285 12.11 -14.41 -2.28
C GLY A 285 12.70 -13.04 -2.60
N GLN A 286 11.84 -12.13 -3.08
CA GLN A 286 12.16 -10.72 -3.21
C GLN A 286 11.92 -9.99 -1.88
N LEU A 287 12.67 -8.92 -1.66
CA LEU A 287 12.52 -8.05 -0.51
C LEU A 287 12.74 -6.60 -0.92
N THR A 288 12.17 -5.69 -0.14
CA THR A 288 12.29 -4.26 -0.38
C THR A 288 13.14 -3.64 0.73
N LEU A 289 14.21 -2.95 0.33
CA LEU A 289 15.02 -2.17 1.24
C LEU A 289 14.24 -0.93 1.71
N VAL A 290 14.61 -0.38 2.86
CA VAL A 290 14.11 0.95 3.23
C VAL A 290 14.70 2.02 2.29
N GLU A 291 14.00 3.12 2.08
CA GLU A 291 14.55 4.27 1.36
C GLU A 291 15.87 4.72 1.99
N ASN A 292 16.82 5.12 1.14
CA ASN A 292 18.16 5.55 1.56
C ASN A 292 18.88 4.51 2.45
N TYR A 293 18.73 3.22 2.11
CA TYR A 293 19.32 2.13 2.89
C TYR A 293 20.83 2.30 3.06
N ARG A 294 21.34 1.78 4.17
CA ARG A 294 22.77 1.76 4.47
C ARG A 294 23.19 0.34 4.85
N LEU A 295 24.43 0.00 4.52
CA LEU A 295 25.06 -1.20 5.01
C LEU A 295 25.55 -0.99 6.45
N ILE A 296 24.98 -1.76 7.37
CA ILE A 296 25.20 -1.64 8.81
C ILE A 296 26.19 -2.73 9.24
N PRO A 297 27.29 -2.40 9.93
CA PRO A 297 28.19 -3.41 10.48
C PRO A 297 27.49 -4.25 11.54
N ASP A 298 27.88 -5.52 11.70
CA ASP A 298 27.36 -6.36 12.77
C ASP A 298 27.70 -5.76 14.15
N LYS A 299 26.69 -5.61 15.01
CA LYS A 299 26.86 -5.01 16.35
C LYS A 299 27.83 -5.79 17.25
N ASN A 300 28.02 -7.09 17.00
CA ASN A 300 28.95 -7.92 17.76
C ASN A 300 30.33 -8.05 17.08
N GLY A 301 30.60 -7.26 16.04
CA GLY A 301 31.89 -7.25 15.35
C GLY A 301 32.12 -8.41 14.39
N GLU A 302 31.08 -9.17 14.03
CA GLU A 302 31.19 -10.17 12.96
C GLU A 302 31.47 -9.49 11.61
N LYS A 303 32.21 -10.17 10.72
CA LYS A 303 32.59 -9.64 9.39
C LYS A 303 31.42 -9.44 8.40
N ARG A 304 30.18 -9.62 8.84
CA ARG A 304 28.98 -9.49 8.00
C ARG A 304 28.42 -8.07 8.06
N LYS A 305 27.81 -7.66 6.96
CA LYS A 305 27.01 -6.42 6.88
C LYS A 305 25.52 -6.79 6.86
N TRP A 306 24.72 -5.90 7.44
CA TRP A 306 23.28 -5.98 7.53
C TRP A 306 22.64 -4.84 6.73
N VAL A 307 21.42 -5.05 6.28
CA VAL A 307 20.60 -4.00 5.66
C VAL A 307 19.18 -4.09 6.21
N LYS A 308 18.53 -2.93 6.35
CA LYS A 308 17.15 -2.84 6.83
C LYS A 308 16.17 -2.99 5.66
N ILE A 309 15.13 -3.78 5.89
CA ILE A 309 14.10 -4.09 4.90
C ILE A 309 12.72 -3.65 5.40
N SER A 310 11.86 -3.23 4.47
CA SER A 310 10.47 -2.81 4.71
C SER A 310 9.46 -3.92 4.39
N SER A 311 9.80 -4.84 3.48
CA SER A 311 8.95 -5.92 2.97
C SER A 311 9.81 -7.17 2.65
N PRO A 312 9.30 -8.42 2.78
CA PRO A 312 7.95 -8.80 3.23
C PRO A 312 7.75 -8.73 4.76
N LEU A 313 8.84 -8.57 5.51
CA LEU A 313 8.83 -8.48 6.95
C LEU A 313 9.87 -7.46 7.41
N ARG A 314 9.43 -6.45 8.16
CA ARG A 314 10.33 -5.39 8.64
C ARG A 314 11.41 -5.95 9.57
N GLY A 315 12.66 -5.58 9.30
CA GLY A 315 13.80 -5.99 10.12
C GLY A 315 15.13 -5.87 9.38
N PHE A 316 16.11 -6.64 9.82
CA PHE A 316 17.46 -6.66 9.27
C PHE A 316 17.78 -8.03 8.68
N VAL A 317 18.39 -8.02 7.49
CA VAL A 317 18.90 -9.22 6.82
C VAL A 317 20.37 -9.07 6.47
N SER A 318 21.05 -10.17 6.24
CA SER A 318 22.47 -10.15 5.88
C SER A 318 22.65 -9.75 4.41
N ALA A 319 23.20 -8.57 4.18
CA ALA A 319 23.27 -7.92 2.87
C ALA A 319 24.13 -8.67 1.84
N GLY A 320 25.14 -9.44 2.28
CA GLY A 320 26.03 -10.18 1.39
C GLY A 320 25.37 -11.31 0.59
N ASN A 321 24.11 -11.63 0.90
CA ASN A 321 23.32 -12.67 0.25
C ASN A 321 22.24 -12.10 -0.69
N LEU A 322 22.30 -10.80 -0.98
CA LEU A 322 21.33 -10.11 -1.82
C LEU A 322 21.94 -9.74 -3.18
N VAL A 323 21.11 -9.77 -4.20
CA VAL A 323 21.37 -9.25 -5.55
C VAL A 323 20.26 -8.25 -5.92
N GLU A 324 20.51 -7.40 -6.90
CA GLU A 324 19.46 -6.55 -7.47
C GLU A 324 18.41 -7.43 -8.17
N CYS A 325 17.15 -7.01 -8.09
CA CYS A 325 16.10 -7.67 -8.88
C CYS A 325 16.36 -7.41 -10.37
N GLU A 326 16.12 -8.41 -11.21
CA GLU A 326 16.10 -8.27 -12.68
C GLU A 326 14.87 -7.49 -13.17
#